data_AF-A0A9E4WC57-F1
#
_entry.id   AF-A0A9E4WC57-F1
#
_cell.length_a   1.000
_cell.length_b   1.000
_cell.length_c   1.000
_cell.angle_alpha   90.00
_cell.angle_beta   90.00
_cell.angle_gamma   90.00
#
_symmetry.space_group_name_H-M   'P 1'
#
loop_
_entity.id
_entity.type
_entity.pdbx_description
1 polymer ?
#
loop_
_entity_poly.entity_id
_entity_poly.type
_entity_poly.pdbx_seq_one_letter_code
_entity_poly.pdbx_strand_id
1 'polypeptide(L)' 'NKAEIAEIRELRKQKAQSADSSMFRSLFKKEMHSTLVNNLHRCGVLSESMKASLEQDLRVNVSEHLAAD' A
#
# COMPACT_ATOMS: atom_id res chain seq x y z
N ASN A 1 -1.40 29.30 26.10
CA ASN A 1 -1.90 29.00 24.75
C ASN A 1 -1.92 27.48 24.45
N LYS A 2 -2.63 26.68 25.27
CA LYS A 2 -2.66 25.19 25.13
C LYS A 2 -3.92 24.69 24.41
N ALA A 3 -5.02 25.44 24.49
CA ALA A 3 -6.28 25.12 23.85
C ALA A 3 -6.20 25.24 22.32
N GLU A 4 -5.63 26.33 21.78
CA GLU A 4 -5.40 26.48 20.34
C GLU A 4 -4.52 25.36 19.77
N ILE A 5 -3.50 24.92 20.50
CA ILE A 5 -2.63 23.82 20.07
C ILE A 5 -3.40 22.50 19.96
N ALA A 6 -4.34 22.26 20.89
CA ALA A 6 -5.19 21.08 20.86
C ALA A 6 -6.17 21.12 19.68
N GLU A 7 -6.76 22.29 19.42
CA GLU A 7 -7.67 22.52 18.30
C GLU A 7 -6.98 22.33 16.94
N ILE A 8 -5.77 22.88 16.77
CA ILE A 8 -4.95 22.69 15.56
C ILE A 8 -4.60 21.21 15.35
N ARG A 9 -4.31 20.46 16.42
CA ARG A 9 -4.03 19.02 16.33
C ARG A 9 -5.27 18.24 15.88
N GLU A 10 -6.43 18.56 16.42
CA GLU A 10 -7.67 17.86 16.05
C GLU A 10 -8.08 18.17 14.61
N LEU A 11 -7.95 19.42 14.17
CA LEU A 11 -8.19 19.81 12.77
C LEU A 11 -7.25 19.08 11.80
N ARG A 12 -5.97 18.91 12.14
CA ARG A 12 -5.01 18.14 11.32
C ARG A 12 -5.38 16.66 11.26
N LYS A 13 -5.82 16.08 12.38
CA LYS A 13 -6.28 14.70 12.46
C LYS A 13 -7.53 14.49 11.61
N GLN A 14 -8.53 15.35 11.73
CA GLN A 14 -9.76 15.31 10.93
C GLN A 14 -9.45 15.43 9.42
N LYS A 15 -8.54 16.33 9.04
CA LYS A 15 -8.10 16.47 7.64
C LYS A 15 -7.26 15.28 7.14
N ALA A 16 -6.53 14.60 8.00
CA ALA A 16 -5.82 13.36 7.64
C ALA A 16 -6.77 12.15 7.54
N GLN A 17 -7.90 12.22 8.25
CA GLN A 17 -8.96 11.21 8.27
C GLN A 17 -10.03 11.42 7.18
N SER A 18 -10.08 12.58 6.52
CA SER A 18 -11.00 12.81 5.40
C SER A 18 -10.78 11.75 4.33
N ALA A 19 -11.86 11.05 4.00
CA ALA A 19 -11.88 9.74 3.36
C ALA A 19 -11.27 9.67 1.94
N ASP A 20 -11.07 10.80 1.27
CA ASP A 20 -10.59 10.87 -0.11
C ASP A 20 -9.22 10.20 -0.33
N SER A 21 -8.32 10.28 0.65
CA SER A 21 -7.03 9.60 0.56
C SER A 21 -7.07 8.13 0.96
N SER A 22 -8.14 7.64 1.60
CA SER A 22 -8.18 6.27 2.12
C SER A 22 -8.27 5.23 1.00
N MET A 23 -9.14 5.47 0.03
CA MET A 23 -9.29 4.61 -1.15
C MET A 23 -8.03 4.65 -2.02
N PHE A 24 -7.50 5.86 -2.28
CA PHE A 24 -6.23 6.03 -2.98
C PHE A 24 -5.11 5.26 -2.27
N ARG A 25 -4.94 5.42 -0.95
CA ARG A 25 -3.91 4.71 -0.18
C ARG A 25 -4.09 3.20 -0.28
N SER A 26 -5.32 2.68 -0.27
CA SER A 26 -5.57 1.25 -0.41
C SER A 26 -5.19 0.73 -1.78
N LEU A 27 -5.58 1.44 -2.84
CA LEU A 27 -5.25 1.07 -4.23
C LEU A 27 -3.76 1.19 -4.50
N PHE A 28 -3.17 2.34 -4.16
CA PHE A 28 -1.73 2.60 -4.27
C PHE A 28 -0.92 1.55 -3.52
N LYS A 29 -1.32 1.20 -2.29
CA LYS A 29 -0.66 0.16 -1.51
C LYS A 29 -0.70 -1.19 -2.23
N LYS A 30 -1.85 -1.57 -2.81
CA LYS A 30 -1.99 -2.82 -3.58
C LYS A 30 -1.08 -2.84 -4.81
N GLU A 31 -1.10 -1.78 -5.62
CA GLU A 31 -0.25 -1.66 -6.81
C GLU A 31 1.23 -1.71 -6.44
N MET A 32 1.64 -0.89 -5.46
CA MET A 32 3.03 -0.79 -5.04
C MET A 32 3.56 -2.10 -4.46
N HIS A 33 2.73 -2.85 -3.70
CA HIS A 33 3.09 -4.19 -3.22
C HIS A 33 3.26 -5.18 -4.38
N SER A 34 2.35 -5.17 -5.36
CA SER A 34 2.44 -6.03 -6.53
C SER A 34 3.73 -5.76 -7.34
N THR A 35 4.04 -4.49 -7.60
CA THR A 35 5.28 -4.09 -8.30
C THR A 35 6.54 -4.52 -7.53
N LEU A 36 6.58 -4.32 -6.21
CA LEU A 36 7.74 -4.69 -5.39
C LEU A 36 7.99 -6.21 -5.42
N VAL A 37 6.96 -7.00 -5.18
CA VAL A 37 7.07 -8.48 -5.16
C VAL A 37 7.56 -9.01 -6.51
N ASN A 38 6.99 -8.49 -7.60
CA ASN A 38 7.43 -8.81 -8.96
C ASN A 38 8.90 -8.50 -9.19
N ASN A 39 9.34 -7.30 -8.84
CA ASN A 39 10.72 -6.89 -9.08
C ASN A 39 11.70 -7.72 -8.25
N LEU A 40 11.40 -7.99 -6.98
CA LEU A 40 12.24 -8.82 -6.13
C LEU A 40 12.34 -10.25 -6.64
N HIS A 41 11.26 -10.81 -7.18
CA HIS A 41 11.28 -12.12 -7.83
C HIS A 41 12.10 -12.09 -9.13
N ARG A 42 11.88 -11.11 -10.01
CA ARG A 42 12.63 -10.95 -11.27
C ARG A 42 14.14 -10.77 -11.05
N CYS A 43 14.53 -10.09 -9.97
CA CYS A 43 15.93 -9.94 -9.57
C CYS A 43 16.52 -11.20 -8.88
N GLY A 44 15.74 -12.27 -8.73
CA GLY A 44 16.19 -13.52 -8.09
C GLY A 44 16.32 -13.43 -6.57
N VAL A 45 15.82 -12.35 -5.93
CA VAL A 45 15.82 -12.20 -4.48
C VAL A 45 14.75 -13.10 -3.84
N LEU A 46 13.59 -13.24 -4.50
CA LEU A 46 12.52 -14.14 -4.07
C LEU A 46 12.49 -15.40 -4.94
N SER A 47 12.48 -16.56 -4.31
CA SER A 47 12.10 -17.81 -4.97
C SER A 47 10.61 -17.82 -5.31
N GLU A 48 10.17 -18.77 -6.14
CA GLU A 48 8.75 -18.90 -6.52
C GLU A 48 7.84 -19.10 -5.29
N SER A 49 8.25 -19.93 -4.33
CA SER A 49 7.48 -20.17 -3.10
C SER A 49 7.43 -18.96 -2.17
N MET A 50 8.52 -18.18 -2.11
CA MET A 50 8.57 -16.94 -1.33
C MET A 50 7.69 -15.86 -1.95
N LYS A 51 7.70 -15.74 -3.28
CA LYS A 51 6.79 -14.85 -4.02
C LYS A 51 5.33 -15.21 -3.72
N ALA A 52 4.94 -16.47 -3.86
CA ALA A 52 3.56 -16.91 -3.62
C ALA A 52 3.11 -16.66 -2.17
N SER A 53 3.98 -16.90 -1.19
CA SER A 53 3.69 -16.62 0.22
C SER A 53 3.50 -15.13 0.49
N LEU A 54 4.38 -14.30 -0.09
CA LEU A 54 4.34 -12.85 0.10
C LEU A 54 3.14 -12.20 -0.61
N GLU A 55 2.75 -12.71 -1.78
CA GLU A 55 1.52 -12.34 -2.48
C GLU A 55 0.27 -12.60 -1.63
N GLN A 56 0.21 -13.78 -1.01
CA GLN A 56 -0.88 -14.15 -0.11
C GLN A 56 -0.94 -13.24 1.11
N ASP A 57 0.18 -12.98 1.78
CA ASP A 57 0.26 -12.13 2.98
C ASP A 57 -0.12 -10.68 2.68
N LEU A 58 0.33 -10.16 1.53
CA LEU A 58 0.02 -8.79 1.10
C LEU A 58 -1.35 -8.66 0.43
N ARG A 59 -2.05 -9.79 0.21
CA ARG A 59 -3.33 -9.87 -0.53
C ARG A 59 -3.24 -9.22 -1.92
N VAL A 60 -2.13 -9.45 -2.61
CA VAL A 60 -1.90 -8.98 -3.97
C VAL A 60 -1.80 -10.18 -4.90
N ASN A 61 -2.52 -10.16 -6.01
CA ASN A 61 -2.39 -11.17 -7.06
C ASN A 61 -1.65 -10.54 -8.23
N VAL A 62 -0.40 -10.95 -8.43
CA VAL A 62 0.48 -10.42 -9.48
C VAL A 62 0.02 -10.84 -10.87
N SER A 63 -0.60 -12.02 -11.00
CA SER A 63 -1.01 -12.59 -12.29
C SER A 63 -2.05 -11.73 -13.02
N GLU A 64 -2.82 -10.90 -12.31
CA GLU A 64 -3.75 -9.93 -12.92
C GLU A 64 -3.05 -8.69 -13.50
N HIS A 65 -1.85 -8.33 -13.01
CA HIS A 65 -1.15 -7.11 -13.45
C HIS A 65 -0.22 -7.33 -14.65
N LEU A 66 0.24 -8.57 -14.89
CA LEU A 66 1.02 -8.91 -16.10
C LEU A 66 0.14 -9.09 -17.35
N ALA A 67 -1.18 -9.20 -17.20
CA ALA A 67 -2.12 -9.33 -18.33
C ALA A 67 -2.51 -7.97 -18.95
N ALA A 68 -2.04 -6.86 -18.37
CA ALA A 68 -2.37 -5.50 -18.79
C ALA A 68 -1.26 -4.83 -19.64
N ASP A 69 -0.13 -5.52 -19.86
CA ASP A 69 0.99 -5.09 -20.71
C ASP A 69 1.05 -5.89 -22.02
#